data_AF-A0A5C6K0F9-F1
#
_entry.id   AF-A0A5C6K0F9-F1
#
_cell.length_a   1.000
_cell.length_b   1.000
_cell.length_c   1.000
_cell.angle_alpha   90.00
_cell.angle_beta   90.00
_cell.angle_gamma   90.00
#
_symmetry.space_group_name_H-M   'P 1'
#
loop_
_entity.id
_entity.type
_entity.pdbx_description
1 polymer ?
#
loop_
_entity_poly.entity_id
_entity_poly.type
_entity_poly.pdbx_seq_one_letter_code
_entity_poly.pdbx_strand_id
1 'polypeptide(L)' 'MRVVITGSTGLVGSALVRSLLADGHQVVRLVRASSAHAPHDGSESARWDPVGGEV' A
#
# COMPACT_ATOMS: atom_id res chain seq x y z
N MET A 1 11.50 -6.82 -6.20
CA MET A 1 10.66 -7.82 -5.46
C MET A 1 9.23 -7.28 -5.31
N ARG A 2 8.26 -8.12 -4.91
CA ARG A 2 6.87 -7.71 -4.64
C ARG A 2 6.63 -7.62 -3.13
N VAL A 3 6.21 -6.45 -2.65
CA VAL A 3 6.13 -6.13 -1.21
C VAL A 3 4.72 -5.63 -0.87
N VAL A 4 4.12 -6.19 0.17
CA VAL A 4 2.83 -5.72 0.73
C VAL A 4 3.10 -4.81 1.93
N ILE A 5 2.43 -3.67 1.99
CA ILE A 5 2.62 -2.67 3.05
C ILE A 5 1.28 -2.30 3.68
N THR A 6 1.16 -2.48 4.99
CA THR A 6 0.08 -1.89 5.80
C THR A 6 0.48 -0.50 6.28
N GLY A 7 -0.49 0.36 6.61
CA GLY A 7 -0.20 1.72 7.07
C GLY A 7 0.49 2.61 6.01
N SER A 8 0.34 2.27 4.73
CA SER A 8 1.01 2.91 3.59
C SER A 8 0.60 4.38 3.37
N THR A 9 -0.48 4.84 3.99
CA THR A 9 -0.93 6.25 3.96
C THR A 9 -0.34 7.09 5.10
N GLY A 10 0.36 6.45 6.06
CA GLY A 10 0.95 7.12 7.21
C GLY A 10 2.30 7.78 6.92
N LEU A 11 2.85 8.44 7.94
CA LEU A 11 4.12 9.17 7.87
C LEU A 11 5.27 8.28 7.35
N VAL A 12 5.47 7.12 7.99
CA VAL A 12 6.54 6.19 7.62
C VAL A 12 6.18 5.41 6.36
N GLY A 13 4.93 4.92 6.26
CA GLY A 13 4.49 4.10 5.13
C GLY A 13 4.62 4.83 3.79
N SER A 14 4.26 6.11 3.74
CA SER A 14 4.38 6.91 2.50
C SER A 14 5.84 7.11 2.06
N ALA A 15 6.76 7.35 3.00
CA ALA A 15 8.19 7.45 2.69
C ALA A 15 8.77 6.09 2.24
N LEU A 16 8.38 5.00 2.89
CA LEU A 16 8.83 3.66 2.56
C LEU A 16 8.36 3.23 1.16
N VAL A 17 7.10 3.50 0.80
CA VAL A 17 6.60 3.18 -0.54
C VAL A 17 7.40 3.92 -1.61
N ARG A 18 7.68 5.21 -1.43
CA ARG A 18 8.49 5.99 -2.38
C ARG A 18 9.90 5.40 -2.56
N SER A 19 10.56 5.03 -1.45
CA SER A 19 11.90 4.40 -1.51
C SER A 19 11.85 3.08 -2.30
N LEU A 20 10.91 2.19 -1.97
CA LEU A 20 10.82 0.88 -2.60
C LEU A 20 10.50 0.98 -4.10
N LEU A 21 9.61 1.88 -4.49
CA LEU A 21 9.30 2.15 -5.90
C LEU A 21 10.53 2.70 -6.64
N ALA A 22 11.25 3.64 -6.04
CA ALA A 22 12.49 4.19 -6.63
C ALA A 22 13.56 3.11 -6.81
N ASP A 23 13.62 2.14 -5.90
CA ASP A 23 14.50 0.98 -5.98
C ASP A 23 13.98 -0.11 -6.95
N GLY A 24 12.88 0.14 -7.68
CA GLY A 24 12.33 -0.78 -8.69
C GLY A 24 11.50 -1.94 -8.13
N HIS A 25 11.02 -1.84 -6.89
CA HIS A 25 10.14 -2.85 -6.29
C HIS A 25 8.69 -2.65 -6.71
N GLN A 26 7.94 -3.75 -6.82
CA GLN A 26 6.49 -3.72 -6.95
C GLN A 26 5.88 -3.59 -5.55
N VAL A 27 5.09 -2.55 -5.32
CA VAL A 27 4.49 -2.26 -4.02
C VAL A 27 2.98 -2.43 -4.08
N VAL A 28 2.44 -3.24 -3.18
CA VAL A 28 1.00 -3.43 -2.95
C VAL A 28 0.64 -2.81 -1.60
N ARG A 29 -0.22 -1.80 -1.61
CA ARG A 29 -0.71 -1.13 -0.41
C ARG A 29 -1.96 -1.83 0.11
N LEU A 30 -1.89 -2.35 1.33
CA LEU A 30 -3.05 -2.95 1.98
C LEU A 30 -3.82 -1.86 2.73
N VAL A 31 -4.98 -1.45 2.19
CA VAL A 31 -5.75 -0.29 2.64
C VAL A 31 -7.17 -0.68 3.06
N ARG A 32 -7.69 0.00 4.10
CA ARG A 32 -9.09 -0.13 4.49
C ARG A 32 -9.98 0.66 3.53
N ALA A 33 -11.27 0.31 3.46
CA ALA A 33 -12.23 0.90 2.52
C ALA A 33 -12.28 2.44 2.54
N SER A 34 -12.19 3.07 3.72
CA SER A 34 -12.19 4.53 3.87
C SER A 34 -10.90 5.20 3.37
N SER A 35 -9.85 4.43 3.08
CA SER A 35 -8.54 4.91 2.61
C SER A 35 -8.20 4.39 1.21
N ALA A 36 -9.15 3.75 0.53
CA ALA A 36 -8.96 3.22 -0.81
C ALA A 36 -9.06 4.36 -1.84
N HIS A 37 -7.92 4.97 -2.17
CA HIS A 37 -7.76 5.78 -3.37
C HIS A 37 -6.76 5.10 -4.28
N ALA A 38 -7.03 5.12 -5.59
CA ALA A 38 -6.10 4.59 -6.59
C ALA A 38 -4.78 5.37 -6.49
N PRO A 39 -3.64 4.71 -6.23
CA PRO A 39 -2.36 5.39 -6.16
C PRO A 39 -1.96 5.96 -7.53
N HIS A 40 -1.39 7.16 -7.55
CA HIS A 40 -0.89 7.80 -8.79
C HIS A 40 0.63 7.66 -8.96
N ASP A 41 1.29 6.89 -8.08
CA ASP A 41 2.74 6.74 -8.03
C ASP A 41 3.24 5.38 -8.56
N GLY A 42 2.37 4.63 -9.22
CA GLY A 42 2.70 3.32 -9.80
C GLY A 42 2.65 2.15 -8.81
N SER A 43 2.19 2.37 -7.57
CA SER A 43 1.86 1.26 -6.67
C SER A 43 0.44 0.72 -6.87
N GLU A 44 0.25 -0.53 -6.49
CA GLU A 44 -1.07 -1.18 -6.44
C GLU A 44 -1.71 -0.99 -5.07
N SER A 45 -3.03 -1.17 -4.97
CA SER A 45 -3.75 -1.21 -3.71
C SER A 45 -4.67 -2.43 -3.64
N ALA A 46 -4.62 -3.14 -2.52
CA ALA A 46 -5.56 -4.20 -2.17
C ALA A 46 -6.42 -3.73 -0.99
N ARG A 47 -7.72 -4.03 -1.03
CA ARG A 47 -8.63 -3.71 0.06
C ARG A 47 -8.38 -4.68 1.21
N TRP A 48 -8.57 -4.23 2.44
CA TRP A 48 -8.53 -5.10 3.61
C TRP A 48 -9.77 -4.88 4.45
N ASP A 49 -10.46 -5.97 4.76
CA ASP A 49 -11.48 -6.03 5.80
C ASP A 49 -10.85 -6.56 7.10
N PRO A 50 -10.62 -5.69 8.10
CA PRO A 50 -10.05 -6.10 9.37
C PRO A 50 -11.02 -6.90 10.26
N VAL A 51 -12.33 -6.83 10.00
CA VAL A 51 -13.36 -7.55 10.78
C VAL A 51 -13.60 -8.92 10.17
N GLY A 52 -13.73 -8.98 8.84
CA GLY A 52 -13.90 -10.22 8.09
C GLY A 52 -12.62 -11.05 7.94
N GLY A 53 -11.44 -10.42 8.01
CA GLY A 53 -10.15 -11.08 7.81
C GLY A 53 -9.80 -11.31 6.33
N GLU A 54 -10.39 -10.54 5.43
CA GLU A 54 -10.29 -10.71 3.98
C GLU A 54 -9.45 -9.62 3.30
N VAL A 55 -8.84 -9.98 2.16
CA VAL A 55 -8.02 -9.09 1.29
C VAL A 55 -8.51 -9.16 -0.15
#